data_AF-A0A352S004-F1
#
_entry.id   AF-A0A352S004-F1
#
_cell.length_a   1.000
_cell.length_b   1.000
_cell.length_c   1.000
_cell.angle_alpha   90.00
_cell.angle_beta   90.00
_cell.angle_gamma   90.00
#
_symmetry.space_group_name_H-M   'P 1'
#
loop_
_entity.id
_entity.type
_entity.pdbx_description
1 polymer ?
#
loop_
_entity_poly.entity_id
_entity_poly.type
_entity_poly.pdbx_seq_one_letter_code
_entity_poly.pdbx_strand_id
1 'polypeptide(L)' 'MKHVTSRDNALFKQLKALTGSTHQRRKAGQSVLDGIHLAQAYVAALGQPASCVVSER' A
#
# COMPACT_ATOMS: atom_id res chain seq x y z
N MET A 1 2.35 -13.92 -9.46
CA MET A 1 2.28 -12.57 -8.82
C MET A 1 2.52 -11.52 -9.89
N LYS A 2 1.97 -10.31 -9.78
CA LYS A 2 2.24 -9.23 -10.75
C LYS A 2 3.44 -8.41 -10.27
N HIS A 3 4.48 -8.34 -11.09
CA HIS A 3 5.68 -7.55 -10.79
C HIS A 3 5.47 -6.09 -11.18
N VAL A 4 5.88 -5.18 -10.31
CA VAL A 4 5.82 -3.74 -10.55
C VAL A 4 7.23 -3.28 -10.93
N THR A 5 7.50 -3.23 -12.23
CA THR A 5 8.83 -2.94 -12.78
C THR A 5 9.00 -1.50 -13.27
N SER A 6 7.92 -0.73 -13.36
CA SER A 6 7.93 0.63 -13.91
C SER A 6 7.28 1.63 -12.97
N ARG A 7 7.86 2.85 -12.93
CA ARG A 7 7.30 4.01 -12.23
C ARG A 7 5.97 4.47 -12.82
N ASP A 8 5.69 4.10 -14.07
CA ASP A 8 4.44 4.45 -14.75
C ASP A 8 3.27 3.54 -14.39
N ASN A 9 3.54 2.45 -13.68
CA ASN A 9 2.53 1.53 -13.18
C ASN A 9 1.50 2.28 -12.31
N ALA A 10 0.22 2.05 -12.59
CA ALA A 10 -0.88 2.70 -11.89
C ALA A 10 -0.88 2.41 -10.37
N LEU A 11 -0.57 1.18 -9.97
CA LEU A 11 -0.48 0.79 -8.56
C LEU A 11 0.66 1.55 -7.87
N PHE A 12 1.83 1.65 -8.51
CA PHE A 12 2.95 2.42 -7.97
C PHE A 12 2.59 3.90 -7.78
N LYS A 13 1.97 4.52 -8.79
CA LYS A 13 1.52 5.92 -8.73
C LYS A 13 0.50 6.15 -7.61
N GLN A 14 -0.45 5.23 -7.45
CA GLN A 14 -1.45 5.29 -6.37
C GLN A 14 -0.80 5.19 -5.00
N LEU A 15 0.05 4.19 -4.76
CA LEU A 15 0.74 4.01 -3.48
C LEU A 15 1.61 5.22 -3.13
N LYS A 16 2.35 5.77 -4.11
CA LYS A 16 3.14 6.99 -3.95
C LYS A 16 2.28 8.20 -3.57
N ALA A 17 1.08 8.33 -4.14
CA ALA A 17 0.16 9.41 -3.79
C ALA A 17 -0.37 9.26 -2.35
N LEU A 18 -0.67 8.03 -1.93
CA LEU A 18 -1.14 7.73 -0.57
C LEU A 18 -0.07 7.99 0.49
N THR A 19 1.22 7.71 0.22
CA THR A 19 2.30 8.01 1.16
C THR A 19 2.60 9.51 1.22
N GLY A 20 2.58 10.20 0.07
CA GLY A 20 2.99 11.61 -0.04
C GLY A 20 1.95 12.68 0.30
N SER A 21 0.65 12.36 0.44
CA SER A 21 -0.39 13.38 0.66
C SER A 21 -1.54 12.94 1.55
N THR A 22 -1.78 13.69 2.64
CA THR A 22 -2.96 13.52 3.51
C THR A 22 -4.27 13.73 2.77
N HIS A 23 -4.32 14.67 1.82
CA HIS A 23 -5.51 14.90 1.00
C HIS A 23 -5.82 13.67 0.15
N GLN A 24 -4.81 13.06 -0.49
CA GLN A 24 -5.01 11.85 -1.30
C GLN A 24 -5.46 10.66 -0.44
N ARG A 25 -4.92 10.49 0.77
CA ARG A 25 -5.41 9.45 1.72
C ARG A 25 -6.88 9.62 2.06
N ARG A 26 -7.29 10.86 2.39
CA ARG A 26 -8.69 11.17 2.71
C ARG A 26 -9.61 10.93 1.52
N LYS A 27 -9.21 11.40 0.32
CA LYS A 27 -9.97 11.22 -0.91
C LYS A 27 -10.13 9.73 -1.27
N ALA A 28 -9.09 8.93 -1.10
CA ALA A 28 -9.11 7.51 -1.41
C ALA A 28 -9.73 6.63 -0.30
N GLY A 29 -9.86 7.15 0.92
CA GLY A 29 -10.27 6.35 2.09
C GLY A 29 -9.25 5.25 2.44
N GLN A 30 -7.98 5.43 2.06
CA GLN A 30 -6.94 4.41 2.16
C GLN A 30 -5.65 5.00 2.75
N SER A 31 -4.86 4.14 3.40
CA SER A 31 -3.51 4.47 3.86
C SER A 31 -2.56 3.31 3.56
N VAL A 32 -1.28 3.63 3.47
CA VAL A 32 -0.21 2.63 3.36
C VAL A 32 0.35 2.36 4.75
N LEU A 33 0.52 1.08 5.07
CA LEU A 33 1.25 0.63 6.25
C LEU A 33 2.62 0.13 5.77
N ASP A 34 3.69 0.65 6.37
CA ASP A 34 5.06 0.26 6.07
C ASP A 34 5.69 -0.38 7.30
N GLY A 35 6.12 -1.64 7.18
CA GLY A 35 6.67 -2.44 8.27
C GLY A 35 5.90 -3.73 8.56
N ILE A 36 6.64 -4.83 8.76
CA ILE A 36 6.07 -6.17 8.94
C ILE A 36 5.19 -6.29 10.19
N HIS A 37 5.58 -5.68 11.30
CA HIS A 37 4.80 -5.73 12.55
C HIS A 37 3.48 -4.98 12.44
N LEU A 38 3.45 -3.85 11.72
CA LEU A 38 2.22 -3.09 11.47
C LEU A 38 1.28 -3.86 10.54
N ALA A 39 1.81 -4.48 9.48
CA ALA A 39 1.04 -5.32 8.60
C ALA A 39 0.45 -6.54 9.34
N GLN A 40 1.24 -7.19 10.21
CA GLN A 40 0.78 -8.30 11.05
C GLN A 40 -0.33 -7.87 12.01
N ALA A 41 -0.16 -6.75 12.71
CA ALA A 41 -1.16 -6.21 13.62
C ALA A 41 -2.46 -5.86 12.89
N TYR A 42 -2.36 -5.25 11.70
CA TYR A 42 -3.53 -4.95 10.85
C TYR A 42 -4.27 -6.22 10.46
N VAL A 43 -3.55 -7.25 9.99
CA VAL A 43 -4.18 -8.51 9.58
C VAL A 43 -4.84 -9.21 10.77
N ALA A 44 -4.22 -9.18 11.95
CA ALA A 44 -4.79 -9.75 13.16
C ALA A 44 -6.06 -9.02 13.62
N ALA A 45 -6.13 -7.69 13.45
CA ALA A 45 -7.25 -6.87 13.92
C ALA A 45 -8.39 -6.72 12.90
N LEU A 46 -8.07 -6.60 11.61
CA LEU A 46 -8.99 -6.19 10.54
C LEU A 46 -9.03 -7.16 9.36
N GLY A 47 -8.14 -8.16 9.33
CA GLY A 47 -8.10 -9.18 8.26
C GLY A 47 -7.38 -8.71 6.99
N GLN A 48 -7.88 -9.14 5.84
CA GLN A 48 -7.18 -9.00 4.57
C GLN A 48 -7.10 -7.54 4.09
N PRO A 49 -5.90 -7.00 3.80
CA PRO A 49 -5.78 -5.67 3.21
C PRO A 49 -6.24 -5.65 1.75
N ALA A 50 -6.65 -4.48 1.25
CA ALA A 50 -7.03 -4.29 -0.15
C ALA A 50 -5.91 -4.65 -1.15
N SER A 51 -4.65 -4.43 -0.75
CA SER A 51 -3.48 -4.82 -1.52
C SER A 51 -2.29 -5.07 -0.58
N CYS A 52 -1.48 -6.07 -0.88
CA CYS A 52 -0.20 -6.31 -0.22
C CYS A 52 0.91 -6.25 -1.27
N VAL A 53 1.95 -5.45 -1.01
CA VAL A 53 3.11 -5.30 -1.88
C VAL A 53 4.34 -5.75 -1.11
N VAL A 54 5.16 -6.56 -1.76
CA VAL A 54 6.42 -7.07 -1.21
C VAL A 54 7.54 -6.75 -2.18
N SER A 55 8.73 -6.51 -1.65
CA SER A 55 9.93 -6.38 -2.48
C SER A 55 10.23 -7.70 -3.20
N GLU A 56 10.68 -7.60 -4.44
CA GLU A 56 11.24 -8.73 -5.17
C GLU A 56 12.59 -9.10 -4.54
N ARG A 57 12.86 -10.40 -4.34
CA ARG A 57 14.13 -10.90 -3.78
C ARG A 57 15.20 -10.96 -4.86
#